data_AF-A0A924YAP0-F1
#
_entry.id   AF-A0A924YAP0-F1
#
_cell.length_a   1.000
_cell.length_b   1.000
_cell.length_c   1.000
_cell.angle_alpha   90.00
_cell.angle_beta   90.00
_cell.angle_gamma   90.00
#
_symmetry.space_group_name_H-M   'P 1'
#
loop_
_entity.id
_entity.type
_entity.pdbx_description
1 polymer ?
#
loop_
_entity_poly.entity_id
_entity_poly.type
_entity_poly.pdbx_seq_one_letter_code
_entity_poly.pdbx_strand_id
1 'polypeptide(L)'
;IDFGEEGDPKGFCWVEVQRGKAHYQFIELQTRPFVTLRADLRQSANPTDEVVKLIGKHDLKEAVVRVLVQLTLETEARFNEGIVRDVLRRANVSHIAVIRKEVEQPDRARLGASPEGLTPPELLERYLMSKDVLPERRHELLGAAQDIFDSVSANESS
;
A
#
# COMPACT_ATOMS: atom_id res chain seq x y z
N ILE A 1 17.01 18.93 1.94
CA ILE A 1 17.28 17.61 2.51
C ILE A 1 15.97 16.84 2.48
N ASP A 2 15.88 15.88 1.59
CA ASP A 2 14.76 14.95 1.46
C ASP A 2 15.25 13.52 1.71
N PHE A 3 14.34 12.54 1.66
CA PHE A 3 14.69 11.13 1.79
C PHE A 3 15.48 10.55 0.59
N GLY A 4 15.79 11.36 -0.44
CA GLY A 4 16.63 10.95 -1.57
C GLY A 4 18.13 10.96 -1.22
N GLU A 5 18.53 11.76 -0.23
CA GLU A 5 19.89 11.81 0.31
C GLU A 5 20.06 10.96 1.58
N GLU A 6 19.22 9.92 1.74
CA GLU A 6 19.18 8.98 2.86
C GLU A 6 20.48 8.16 2.89
N GLY A 7 21.40 8.48 3.81
CA GLY A 7 22.68 7.79 4.00
C GLY A 7 23.92 8.63 3.66
N ASP A 8 23.76 9.81 3.06
CA ASP A 8 24.90 10.67 2.75
C ASP A 8 25.41 11.38 4.00
N PRO A 9 26.71 11.26 4.33
CA PRO A 9 27.29 11.98 5.45
C PRO A 9 27.15 13.47 5.21
N LYS A 10 26.43 14.15 6.11
CA LYS A 10 26.27 15.59 6.06
C LYS A 10 27.48 16.20 6.75
N GLY A 11 28.02 17.26 6.18
CA GLY A 11 29.24 17.87 6.67
C GLY A 11 29.56 19.15 5.94
N PHE A 12 30.69 19.74 6.30
CA PHE A 12 31.25 20.88 5.58
C PHE A 12 32.70 20.62 5.21
N CYS A 13 33.17 21.36 4.22
CA CYS A 13 34.53 21.30 3.77
C CYS A 13 35.39 22.36 4.46
N TRP A 14 36.34 21.95 5.28
CA TRP A 14 37.39 22.83 5.77
C TRP A 14 38.51 22.89 4.74
N VAL A 15 38.76 24.08 4.19
CA VAL A 15 39.76 24.27 3.13
C VAL A 15 40.79 25.32 3.56
N GLU A 16 42.05 24.92 3.57
CA GLU A 16 43.19 25.81 3.79
C GLU A 16 43.88 26.08 2.45
N VAL A 17 43.94 27.35 2.06
CA VAL A 17 44.40 27.76 0.73
C VAL A 17 45.68 28.58 0.83
N GLN A 18 46.68 28.21 0.03
CA GLN A 18 47.90 28.97 -0.24
C GLN A 18 48.14 29.06 -1.74
N ARG A 19 48.99 29.99 -2.20
CA ARG A 19 49.25 30.14 -3.64
C ARG A 19 49.85 28.84 -4.21
N GLY A 20 49.10 28.18 -5.10
CA GLY A 20 49.50 26.91 -5.73
C GLY A 20 49.30 25.66 -4.87
N LYS A 21 48.68 25.76 -3.68
CA LYS A 21 48.38 24.62 -2.80
C LYS A 21 47.03 24.78 -2.11
N ALA A 22 46.26 23.70 -2.04
CA ALA A 22 45.06 23.64 -1.23
C ALA A 22 45.07 22.35 -0.42
N HIS A 23 44.74 22.44 0.87
CA HIS A 23 44.46 21.30 1.72
C HIS A 23 42.98 21.32 2.07
N TYR A 24 42.33 20.17 1.94
CA TYR A 24 40.91 20.03 2.19
C TYR A 24 40.66 18.88 3.15
N GLN A 25 39.77 19.10 4.12
CA GLN A 25 39.26 18.11 5.04
C GLN A 25 37.73 18.18 5.09
N PHE A 26 37.05 17.05 4.94
CA PHE A 26 35.62 16.95 5.20
C PHE A 26 35.38 16.77 6.70
N ILE A 27 34.53 17.61 7.28
CA ILE A 27 34.09 17.50 8.67
C ILE A 27 32.64 17.06 8.68
N GLU A 28 32.40 15.82 9.10
CA GLU A 28 31.04 15.27 9.26
C GLU A 28 30.32 15.92 10.45
N LEU A 29 29.04 16.23 10.23
CA LEU A 29 28.12 16.73 11.22
C LEU A 29 27.22 15.58 11.69
N GLN A 30 26.94 15.57 12.99
CA GLN A 30 25.94 14.68 13.57
C GLN A 30 24.54 15.20 13.19
N THR A 31 24.07 14.82 12.00
CA THR A 31 22.71 15.15 11.53
C THR A 31 21.73 14.05 11.88
N ARG A 32 20.47 14.44 12.08
CA ARG A 32 19.37 13.49 12.30
C ARG A 32 19.24 12.57 11.09
N PRO A 33 19.26 11.25 11.26
CA PRO A 33 19.11 10.33 10.14
C PRO A 33 17.67 10.37 9.61
N PHE A 34 17.53 10.18 8.31
CA PHE A 34 16.24 9.92 7.67
C PHE A 34 16.15 8.43 7.44
N VAL A 35 15.04 7.77 7.82
CA VAL A 35 14.89 6.32 7.71
C VAL A 35 13.57 5.97 7.05
N THR A 36 13.62 5.18 5.98
CA THR A 36 12.43 4.64 5.32
C THR A 36 12.22 3.17 5.68
N LEU A 37 11.12 2.87 6.40
CA LEU A 37 10.68 1.51 6.69
C LEU A 37 9.67 1.06 5.62
N ARG A 38 9.92 -0.10 4.98
CA ARG A 38 9.05 -0.67 3.94
C ARG A 38 8.60 -2.08 4.33
N ALA A 39 7.31 -2.38 4.17
CA ALA A 39 6.77 -3.72 4.35
C ALA A 39 5.67 -4.03 3.33
N ASP A 40 5.75 -5.20 2.70
CA ASP A 40 4.62 -5.78 1.97
C ASP A 40 3.82 -6.66 2.93
N LEU A 41 2.60 -6.23 3.24
CA LEU A 41 1.72 -6.84 4.23
C LEU A 41 0.46 -7.42 3.60
N ARG A 42 0.41 -7.54 2.26
CA ARG A 42 -0.79 -8.00 1.53
C ARG A 42 -1.24 -9.41 1.93
N GLN A 43 -0.29 -10.26 2.32
CA GLN A 43 -0.52 -11.63 2.78
C GLN A 43 -0.31 -11.79 4.29
N SER A 44 -0.20 -10.68 5.03
CA SER A 44 0.10 -10.72 6.46
C SER A 44 -1.14 -11.14 7.27
N ALA A 45 -0.95 -12.14 8.14
CA ALA A 45 -1.96 -12.50 9.14
C ALA A 45 -2.04 -11.47 10.28
N ASN A 46 -0.92 -10.83 10.62
CA ASN A 46 -0.81 -9.85 11.72
C ASN A 46 -0.01 -8.62 11.27
N PRO A 47 -0.60 -7.74 10.43
CA PRO A 47 0.13 -6.69 9.74
C PRO A 47 0.72 -5.64 10.70
N THR A 48 0.04 -5.36 11.81
CA THR A 48 0.55 -4.45 12.85
C THR A 48 1.83 -5.00 13.49
N ASP A 49 1.82 -6.28 13.88
CA ASP A 49 2.95 -6.91 14.58
C ASP A 49 4.19 -7.04 13.69
N GLU A 50 3.99 -7.27 12.39
CA GLU A 50 5.10 -7.29 11.44
C GLU A 50 5.78 -5.93 11.33
N VAL A 51 5.02 -4.83 11.32
CA VAL A 51 5.59 -3.48 11.35
C VAL A 51 6.26 -3.18 12.69
N VAL A 52 5.69 -3.61 13.82
CA VAL A 52 6.33 -3.49 15.14
C VAL A 52 7.68 -4.19 15.16
N LYS A 53 7.76 -5.42 14.62
CA LYS A 53 9.01 -6.17 14.49
C LYS A 53 9.99 -5.47 13.55
N LEU A 54 9.52 -4.89 12.45
CA LEU A 54 10.35 -4.13 11.53
C LEU A 54 10.98 -2.91 12.21
N ILE A 55 10.19 -2.16 12.99
CA ILE A 55 10.68 -1.02 13.79
C ILE A 55 11.79 -1.49 14.75
N GLY A 56 11.57 -2.59 15.46
CA GLY A 56 12.55 -3.13 16.42
C GLY A 56 13.86 -3.62 15.81
N LYS A 57 13.95 -3.79 14.49
CA LYS A 57 15.19 -4.16 13.78
C LYS A 57 16.08 -2.96 13.42
N HIS A 58 15.60 -1.73 13.62
CA HIS A 58 16.30 -0.51 13.23
C HIS A 58 16.61 0.35 14.45
N ASP A 59 17.77 0.99 14.46
CA ASP A 59 18.04 2.10 15.37
C ASP A 59 17.41 3.37 14.78
N LEU A 60 16.36 3.86 15.42
CA LEU A 60 15.59 5.02 14.96
C LEU A 60 15.74 6.23 15.89
N LYS A 61 16.70 6.20 16.80
CA LYS A 61 16.92 7.27 17.77
C LYS A 61 17.20 8.60 17.05
N GLU A 62 16.42 9.62 17.38
CA GLU A 62 16.46 10.96 16.76
C GLU A 62 16.20 10.97 15.24
N ALA A 63 15.73 9.86 14.66
CA ALA A 63 15.49 9.75 13.23
C ALA A 63 14.20 10.46 12.79
N VAL A 64 14.20 10.94 11.55
CA VAL A 64 12.99 11.31 10.81
C VAL A 64 12.54 10.08 10.02
N VAL A 65 11.42 9.48 10.41
CA VAL A 65 10.99 8.17 9.90
C VAL A 65 9.82 8.30 8.93
N ARG A 66 9.90 7.58 7.82
CA ARG A 66 8.82 7.36 6.86
C ARG A 66 8.50 5.87 6.82
N VAL A 67 7.24 5.51 7.02
CA VAL A 67 6.77 4.12 6.92
C VAL A 67 5.91 3.96 5.67
N LEU A 68 6.20 2.95 4.87
CA LEU A 68 5.48 2.64 3.63
C LEU A 68 5.02 1.18 3.70
N VAL A 69 3.72 0.94 3.69
CA VAL A 69 3.15 -0.41 3.77
C VAL A 69 2.25 -0.69 2.58
N GLN A 70 2.34 -1.90 2.03
CA GLN A 70 1.43 -2.40 1.01
C GLN A 70 0.43 -3.36 1.66
N LEU A 71 -0.86 -3.16 1.38
CA LEU A 71 -1.97 -3.85 2.04
C LEU A 71 -3.01 -4.26 1.00
N THR A 72 -3.86 -5.22 1.35
CA THR A 72 -5.16 -5.48 0.73
C THR A 72 -6.25 -4.86 1.61
N LEU A 73 -7.49 -4.77 1.14
CA LEU A 73 -8.61 -4.31 1.99
C LEU A 73 -8.75 -5.14 3.27
N GLU A 74 -8.54 -6.46 3.18
CA GLU A 74 -8.64 -7.37 4.32
C GLU A 74 -7.53 -7.13 5.36
N THR A 75 -6.29 -6.98 4.89
CA THR A 75 -5.14 -6.74 5.78
C THR A 75 -5.14 -5.31 6.33
N GLU A 76 -5.62 -4.33 5.55
CA GLU A 76 -5.81 -2.95 6.04
C GLU A 76 -6.80 -2.89 7.20
N ALA A 77 -7.91 -3.64 7.14
CA ALA A 77 -8.89 -3.70 8.22
C ALA A 77 -8.29 -4.25 9.53
N ARG A 78 -7.24 -5.07 9.45
CA ARG A 78 -6.48 -5.59 10.62
C ARG A 78 -5.30 -4.72 11.04
N PHE A 79 -4.96 -3.69 10.26
CA PHE A 79 -3.79 -2.85 10.50
C PHE A 79 -4.12 -1.69 11.45
N ASN A 80 -3.39 -1.59 12.56
CA ASN A 80 -3.56 -0.54 13.56
C ASN A 80 -2.41 0.47 13.50
N GLU A 81 -2.64 1.58 12.79
CA GLU A 81 -1.68 2.68 12.69
C GLU A 81 -1.36 3.33 14.04
N GLY A 82 -2.32 3.36 14.97
CA GLY A 82 -2.14 3.92 16.31
C GLY A 82 -1.03 3.19 17.08
N ILE A 83 -1.07 1.85 17.07
CA ILE A 83 -0.03 1.02 17.70
C ILE A 83 1.33 1.29 17.04
N VAL A 84 1.40 1.36 15.71
CA VAL A 84 2.65 1.66 14.99
C VAL A 84 3.22 3.02 15.40
N ARG A 85 2.38 4.07 15.50
CA ARG A 85 2.80 5.40 15.98
C ARG A 85 3.33 5.35 17.41
N ASP A 86 2.69 4.61 18.30
CA ASP A 86 3.12 4.48 19.69
C ASP A 86 4.43 3.73 19.83
N VAL A 87 4.69 2.73 19.00
CA VAL A 87 5.96 2.02 18.96
C VAL A 87 7.06 2.93 18.42
N LEU A 88 6.82 3.69 17.35
CA LEU A 88 7.78 4.67 16.82
C LEU A 88 8.13 5.74 17.87
N ARG A 89 7.15 6.27 18.61
CA ARG A 89 7.40 7.21 19.71
C ARG A 89 8.28 6.59 20.80
N ARG A 90 8.00 5.33 21.18
CA ARG A 90 8.81 4.58 22.15
C ARG A 90 10.22 4.26 21.65
N ALA A 91 10.43 4.22 20.34
CA ALA A 91 11.75 4.09 19.71
C ALA A 91 12.53 5.43 19.65
N ASN A 92 12.05 6.49 20.30
CA ASN A 92 12.70 7.81 20.36
C ASN A 92 12.97 8.43 18.98
N VAL A 93 12.04 8.28 18.03
CA VAL A 93 12.11 9.00 16.75
C VAL A 93 11.96 10.50 16.96
N SER A 94 12.71 11.31 16.22
CA SER A 94 12.56 12.76 16.27
C SER A 94 11.26 13.20 15.60
N HIS A 95 10.88 12.57 14.48
CA HIS A 95 9.67 12.93 13.75
C HIS A 95 9.15 11.75 12.91
N ILE A 96 7.83 11.57 12.88
CA ILE A 96 7.17 10.62 11.97
C ILE A 96 6.67 11.44 10.77
N ALA A 97 7.41 11.38 9.66
CA ALA A 97 7.10 12.17 8.47
C ALA A 97 5.79 11.72 7.81
N VAL A 98 5.64 10.41 7.59
CA VAL A 98 4.40 9.83 7.04
C VAL A 98 4.35 8.33 7.32
N ILE A 99 3.14 7.83 7.54
CA ILE A 99 2.81 6.41 7.44
C ILE A 99 1.88 6.27 6.23
N ARG A 100 2.42 5.80 5.10
CA ARG A 100 1.68 5.66 3.85
C ARG A 100 1.21 4.22 3.70
N LYS A 101 -0.10 4.05 3.53
CA LYS A 101 -0.75 2.79 3.20
C LYS A 101 -1.05 2.77 1.70
N GLU A 102 -0.46 1.84 0.97
CA GLU A 102 -0.81 1.53 -0.40
C GLU A 102 -1.72 0.30 -0.39
N VAL A 103 -3.01 0.52 -0.54
CA VAL A 103 -4.01 -0.55 -0.48
C VAL A 103 -4.30 -1.01 -1.90
N GLU A 104 -3.84 -2.22 -2.24
CA GLU A 104 -4.26 -2.93 -3.43
C GLU A 104 -5.75 -3.25 -3.28
N GLN A 105 -6.55 -2.55 -4.06
CA GLN A 105 -7.90 -3.00 -4.33
C GLN A 105 -7.76 -4.16 -5.31
N PRO A 106 -8.28 -5.36 -4.99
CA PRO A 106 -8.45 -6.35 -6.04
C PRO A 106 -9.20 -5.65 -7.17
N ASP A 107 -8.72 -5.80 -8.40
CA ASP A 107 -9.47 -5.38 -9.57
C ASP A 107 -10.83 -6.06 -9.49
N ARG A 108 -11.83 -5.39 -8.88
CA ARG A 108 -13.23 -5.66 -9.13
C ARG A 108 -13.38 -5.31 -10.58
N ALA A 109 -13.14 -6.33 -11.38
CA ALA A 109 -13.08 -6.37 -12.82
C ALA A 109 -13.41 -4.99 -13.42
N ARG A 110 -12.37 -4.26 -13.83
CA ARG A 110 -12.54 -3.25 -14.88
C ARG A 110 -12.99 -4.03 -16.11
N LEU A 111 -14.27 -4.38 -16.13
CA LEU A 111 -14.92 -5.10 -17.20
C LEU A 111 -14.90 -4.13 -18.38
N GLY A 112 -13.85 -4.23 -19.18
CA GLY A 112 -13.55 -3.39 -20.33
C GLY A 112 -14.48 -3.64 -21.52
N ALA A 113 -15.78 -3.80 -21.27
CA ALA A 113 -16.80 -3.81 -22.31
C ALA A 113 -17.94 -2.89 -21.87
N SER A 114 -18.27 -1.91 -22.69
CA SER A 114 -19.50 -1.13 -22.54
C SER A 114 -20.70 -2.08 -22.44
N PRO A 115 -21.71 -1.80 -21.60
CA PRO A 115 -22.87 -2.67 -21.40
C PRO A 115 -23.74 -2.87 -22.66
N GLU A 116 -23.48 -2.08 -23.70
CA GLU A 116 -24.23 -2.02 -24.96
C GLU A 116 -24.10 -3.28 -25.85
N GLY A 117 -23.23 -4.24 -25.51
CA GLY A 117 -23.00 -5.47 -26.27
C GLY A 117 -23.20 -6.77 -25.50
N LEU A 118 -23.72 -6.72 -24.27
CA LEU A 118 -23.89 -7.92 -23.44
C LEU A 118 -25.32 -8.47 -23.51
N THR A 119 -25.43 -9.78 -23.58
CA THR A 119 -26.70 -10.50 -23.45
C THR A 119 -27.22 -10.43 -21.99
N PRO A 120 -28.54 -10.61 -21.76
CA PRO A 120 -29.10 -10.59 -20.41
C PRO A 120 -28.42 -11.56 -19.40
N PRO A 121 -28.04 -12.80 -19.78
CA PRO A 121 -27.28 -13.68 -18.89
C PRO A 121 -25.88 -13.13 -18.56
N GLU A 122 -25.17 -12.56 -19.53
CA GLU A 122 -23.84 -11.97 -19.32
C GLU A 122 -23.92 -10.72 -18.43
N LEU A 123 -24.98 -9.91 -18.57
CA LEU A 123 -25.25 -8.78 -17.69
C LEU A 123 -25.52 -9.23 -16.25
N LEU A 124 -26.32 -10.30 -16.07
CA LEU A 124 -26.60 -10.85 -14.75
C LEU A 124 -25.34 -11.44 -14.11
N GLU A 125 -24.55 -12.21 -14.86
CA GLU A 125 -23.28 -12.77 -14.39
C GLU A 125 -22.35 -11.65 -13.91
N ARG A 126 -22.22 -10.60 -14.73
CA ARG A 126 -21.40 -9.42 -14.44
C ARG A 126 -21.91 -8.65 -13.21
N TYR A 127 -23.22 -8.53 -13.06
CA TYR A 127 -23.83 -7.93 -11.87
C TYR A 127 -23.53 -8.75 -10.61
N LEU A 128 -23.66 -10.07 -10.66
CA LEU A 128 -23.35 -10.98 -9.54
C LEU A 128 -21.87 -10.95 -9.18
N MET A 129 -20.98 -10.85 -10.17
CA MET A 129 -19.54 -10.61 -9.94
C MET A 129 -19.29 -9.27 -9.25
N SER A 130 -19.99 -8.20 -9.63
CA SER A 130 -19.86 -6.88 -8.99
C SER A 130 -20.33 -6.86 -7.53
N LYS A 131 -21.17 -7.84 -7.13
CA LYS A 131 -21.70 -8.02 -5.77
C LYS A 131 -20.88 -9.03 -4.94
N ASP A 132 -19.71 -9.44 -5.42
CA ASP A 132 -18.82 -10.42 -4.78
C ASP A 132 -19.53 -11.75 -4.44
N VAL A 133 -20.50 -12.16 -5.27
CA VAL A 133 -21.18 -13.46 -5.08
C VAL A 133 -20.21 -14.59 -5.41
N LEU A 134 -20.13 -15.59 -4.52
CA LEU A 134 -19.27 -16.77 -4.68
C LEU A 134 -19.56 -17.51 -6.00
N PRO A 135 -18.55 -18.12 -6.66
CA PRO A 135 -18.73 -18.77 -7.96
C PRO A 135 -19.84 -19.84 -7.99
N GLU A 136 -19.91 -20.68 -6.95
CA GLU A 136 -20.92 -21.73 -6.81
C GLU A 136 -22.33 -21.13 -6.73
N ARG A 137 -22.51 -20.12 -5.88
CA ARG A 137 -23.77 -19.41 -5.74
C ARG A 137 -24.17 -18.63 -6.99
N ARG A 138 -23.20 -18.09 -7.73
CA ARG A 138 -23.43 -17.42 -9.00
C ARG A 138 -23.93 -18.40 -10.07
N HIS A 139 -23.36 -19.60 -10.14
CA HIS A 139 -23.82 -20.63 -11.07
C HIS A 139 -25.27 -21.06 -10.78
N GLU A 140 -25.62 -21.26 -9.51
CA GLU A 140 -27.00 -21.55 -9.09
C GLU A 140 -27.99 -20.44 -9.49
N LEU A 141 -27.61 -19.17 -9.26
CA LEU A 141 -28.47 -18.03 -9.56
C LEU A 141 -28.64 -17.81 -11.07
N LEU A 142 -27.59 -18.05 -11.86
CA LEU A 142 -27.66 -18.01 -13.32
C LEU A 142 -28.55 -19.13 -13.86
N GLY A 143 -28.42 -20.35 -13.33
CA GLY A 143 -29.28 -21.47 -13.69
C GLY A 143 -30.76 -21.18 -13.39
N ALA A 144 -31.06 -20.65 -12.20
CA ALA A 144 -32.43 -20.27 -11.84
C ALA A 144 -32.99 -19.10 -12.68
N ALA A 145 -32.13 -18.21 -13.18
CA ALA A 145 -32.54 -17.10 -14.03
C ALA A 145 -32.80 -17.50 -15.48
N GLN A 146 -32.28 -18.65 -15.94
CA GLN A 146 -32.47 -19.13 -17.31
C GLN A 146 -33.95 -19.31 -17.66
N ASP A 147 -34.72 -19.94 -16.77
CA ASP A 147 -36.16 -20.15 -16.96
C ASP A 147 -36.93 -18.82 -17.09
N ILE A 148 -36.46 -17.78 -16.39
CA ILE A 148 -37.05 -16.43 -16.46
C ILE A 148 -36.72 -15.79 -17.81
N PHE A 149 -35.47 -15.87 -18.28
CA PHE A 149 -35.09 -15.34 -19.58
C PHE A 149 -35.83 -16.01 -20.73
N ASP A 150 -35.94 -17.34 -20.70
CA ASP A 150 -36.64 -18.12 -21.71
C ASP A 150 -38.14 -17.76 -21.75
N SER A 151 -38.75 -17.48 -20.60
CA SER A 151 -40.16 -17.05 -20.51
C SER A 151 -40.41 -15.65 -21.08
N VAL A 152 -39.43 -14.75 -20.98
CA VAL A 152 -39.53 -13.37 -21.48
C VAL A 152 -39.31 -13.32 -22.99
N SER A 153 -38.34 -14.06 -23.53
CA SER A 153 -38.10 -14.13 -24.98
C SER A 153 -39.26 -14.77 -25.77
N ALA A 154 -40.01 -15.68 -25.16
CA ALA A 154 -41.22 -16.26 -25.75
C ALA A 154 -42.39 -15.26 -25.85
N ASN A 155 -42.51 -14.34 -24.89
CA ASN A 155 -43.55 -13.30 -24.87
C ASN A 155 -43.25 -12.12 -25.80
N GLU A 156 -41.98 -11.86 -26.14
CA GLU A 156 -41.60 -10.79 -27.09
C GLU A 156 -41.74 -11.20 -28.55
N SER A 157 -41.95 -12.49 -28.84
CA SER A 157 -42.08 -13.05 -30.19
C SER A 157 -43.55 -13.28 -30.64
N SER A 158 -44.52 -12.82 -29.84
CA SER A 158 -45.97 -12.83 -30.15
C SER A 158 -46.52 -11.42 -30.30
#